data_AF-A0A2S2C7Z2-F1
#
_entry.id   AF-A0A2S2C7Z2-F1
#
_cell.length_a   1.000
_cell.length_b   1.000
_cell.length_c   1.000
_cell.angle_alpha   90.00
_cell.angle_beta   90.00
_cell.angle_gamma   90.00
#
_symmetry.space_group_name_H-M   'P 1'
#
loop_
_entity.id
_entity.type
_entity.pdbx_description
1 polymer ?
#
loop_
_entity_poly.entity_id
_entity_poly.type
_entity_poly.pdbx_seq_one_letter_code
_entity_poly.pdbx_strand_id
1 'polypeptide(L)'
;MHVFEVTVRNAVSDAVTQVHGPNWTHDASFHAKLPPAPRDRSTNRPAGYGAREDLQKQSRLHPTPGKVIPELKMAFWEKMFTQRHDADFWNSYLCTVFPNVDSAEPIRDHRNALRTRYERVRRIRNRMGHHEPISDTSRFDLSQCYTGMMEVLSWRSSEIHAWVADVENVQEVLLRRPR
;
A
#
# COMPACT_ATOMS: atom_id res chain seq x y z
N MET A 1 -1.60 -11.10 -5.96
CA MET A 1 -0.97 -10.17 -4.98
C MET A 1 -0.01 -9.17 -5.62
N HIS A 2 0.93 -9.60 -6.47
CA HIS A 2 1.90 -8.68 -7.09
C HIS A 2 1.27 -7.52 -7.89
N VAL A 3 0.24 -7.79 -8.70
CA VAL A 3 -0.44 -6.75 -9.49
C VAL A 3 -1.04 -5.67 -8.60
N PHE A 4 -1.76 -6.05 -7.54
CA PHE A 4 -2.28 -5.12 -6.54
C PHE A 4 -1.16 -4.26 -5.94
N GLU A 5 -0.04 -4.87 -5.56
CA GLU A 5 1.09 -4.16 -4.97
C GLU A 5 1.67 -3.11 -5.93
N VAL A 6 1.95 -3.50 -7.18
CA VAL A 6 2.46 -2.58 -8.21
C VAL A 6 1.47 -1.45 -8.48
N THR A 7 0.19 -1.78 -8.67
CA THR A 7 -0.88 -0.81 -8.92
C THR A 7 -0.98 0.23 -7.81
N VAL A 8 -1.03 -0.20 -6.55
CA VAL A 8 -1.17 0.72 -5.41
C VAL A 8 0.09 1.56 -5.21
N ARG A 9 1.29 0.97 -5.37
CA ARG A 9 2.56 1.71 -5.26
C ARG A 9 2.67 2.80 -6.33
N ASN A 10 2.28 2.48 -7.56
CA ASN A 10 2.27 3.45 -8.66
C ASN A 10 1.26 4.56 -8.39
N ALA A 11 0.04 4.25 -7.96
CA ALA A 11 -0.96 5.26 -7.61
C ALA A 11 -0.49 6.21 -6.50
N VAL A 12 0.16 5.68 -5.46
CA VAL A 12 0.77 6.51 -4.40
C VAL A 12 1.90 7.37 -4.97
N SER A 13 2.80 6.79 -5.78
CA SER A 13 3.90 7.54 -6.40
C SER A 13 3.39 8.67 -7.29
N ASP A 14 2.33 8.41 -8.08
CA ASP A 14 1.69 9.41 -8.94
C ASP A 14 1.15 10.58 -8.10
N ALA A 15 0.45 10.29 -6.99
CA ALA A 15 -0.11 11.31 -6.11
C ALA A 15 0.96 12.16 -5.42
N VAL A 16 2.03 11.52 -4.92
CA VAL A 16 3.15 12.22 -4.28
C VAL A 16 3.91 13.07 -5.31
N THR A 17 4.06 12.58 -6.54
CA THR A 17 4.71 13.31 -7.64
C THR A 17 4.01 14.62 -7.96
N GLN A 18 2.69 14.72 -7.81
CA GLN A 18 1.96 15.97 -8.04
C GLN A 18 2.36 17.10 -7.09
N VAL A 19 2.90 16.77 -5.92
CA VAL A 19 3.25 17.75 -4.87
C VAL A 19 4.76 17.92 -4.75
N HIS A 20 5.50 16.81 -4.83
CA HIS A 20 6.94 16.75 -4.54
C HIS A 20 7.81 16.56 -5.79
N GLY A 21 7.19 16.50 -6.97
CA GLY A 21 7.87 16.29 -8.24
C GLY A 21 8.32 14.84 -8.45
N PRO A 22 8.85 14.52 -9.65
CA PRO A 22 9.17 13.15 -10.04
C PRO A 22 10.29 12.52 -9.21
N ASN A 23 11.14 13.33 -8.57
CA ASN A 23 12.22 12.89 -7.70
C ASN A 23 11.86 12.91 -6.20
N TRP A 24 10.57 12.79 -5.86
CA TRP A 24 10.09 12.85 -4.47
C TRP A 24 10.79 11.87 -3.51
N THR A 25 11.30 10.74 -4.00
CA THR A 25 12.03 9.78 -3.18
C THR A 25 13.29 10.39 -2.58
N HIS A 26 13.88 11.38 -3.23
CA HIS A 26 15.10 12.08 -2.78
C HIS A 26 14.78 13.48 -2.22
N ASP A 27 13.51 13.87 -2.19
CA ASP A 27 13.08 15.19 -1.73
C ASP A 27 13.10 15.28 -0.20
N ALA A 28 13.91 16.21 0.32
CA ALA A 28 14.05 16.42 1.76
C ALA A 28 12.75 16.91 2.41
N SER A 29 11.93 17.67 1.67
CA SER A 29 10.65 18.17 2.19
C SER A 29 9.65 17.02 2.41
N PHE A 30 9.61 16.05 1.49
CA PHE A 30 8.81 14.84 1.64
C PHE A 30 9.30 13.96 2.79
N HIS A 31 10.62 13.79 2.93
CA HIS A 31 11.21 13.03 4.04
C HIS A 31 10.78 13.59 5.41
N ALA A 32 10.71 14.91 5.54
CA ALA A 32 10.28 15.59 6.76
C ALA A 32 8.81 15.31 7.12
N LYS A 33 7.94 15.06 6.13
CA LYS A 33 6.51 14.74 6.35
C LYS A 33 6.30 13.32 6.84
N LEU A 34 7.24 12.40 6.57
CA LEU A 34 7.17 11.01 7.02
C LEU A 34 7.42 10.90 8.53
N PRO A 35 6.70 10.01 9.25
CA PRO A 35 6.99 9.75 10.65
C PRO A 35 8.34 9.02 10.81
N PRO A 36 9.17 9.43 11.78
CA PRO A 36 10.33 8.63 12.18
C PRO A 36 9.87 7.32 12.86
N ALA A 37 10.81 6.40 13.07
CA ALA A 37 10.55 5.20 13.85
C ALA A 37 10.05 5.59 15.27
N PRO A 38 8.98 4.94 15.80
CA PRO A 38 8.60 5.13 17.19
C PRO A 38 9.77 4.70 18.08
N ARG A 39 10.00 5.43 19.18
CA ARG A 39 11.07 5.14 20.12
C ARG A 39 10.52 4.54 21.40
N ASP A 40 11.24 3.54 21.90
CA ASP A 40 11.02 2.97 23.22
C ASP A 40 11.33 4.03 24.28
N ARG A 41 10.40 4.26 25.22
CA ARG A 41 10.51 5.34 26.22
C ARG A 41 11.64 5.12 27.22
N SER A 42 12.07 3.87 27.44
CA SER A 42 13.08 3.53 28.44
C SER A 42 14.49 3.51 27.86
N THR A 43 14.65 3.01 26.63
CA THR A 43 15.96 2.82 25.99
C THR A 43 16.27 3.86 24.92
N ASN A 44 15.28 4.68 24.53
CA ASN A 44 15.35 5.62 23.41
C ASN A 44 15.71 4.97 22.06
N ARG A 45 15.57 3.63 21.95
CA ARG A 45 15.87 2.86 20.73
C ARG A 45 14.64 2.76 19.82
N PRO A 46 14.82 2.57 18.49
CA PRO A 46 13.71 2.30 17.59
C PRO A 46 12.92 1.05 18.02
N ALA A 47 11.62 1.22 18.26
CA ALA A 47 10.70 0.17 18.72
C ALA A 47 9.82 -0.38 17.59
N GLY A 48 10.00 0.10 16.36
CA GLY A 48 9.18 -0.32 15.23
C GLY A 48 9.64 0.25 13.90
N TYR A 49 8.80 0.06 12.89
CA TYR A 49 9.10 0.48 11.53
C TYR A 49 9.07 2.01 11.36
N GLY A 50 10.19 2.59 10.93
CA GLY A 50 10.33 4.00 10.58
C GLY A 50 10.28 4.22 9.06
N ALA A 51 9.22 4.89 8.58
CA ALA A 51 9.02 5.11 7.15
C ALA A 51 10.04 6.11 6.59
N ARG A 52 10.39 7.13 7.37
CA ARG A 52 11.41 8.12 7.02
C ARG A 52 12.78 7.47 6.85
N GLU A 53 13.21 6.67 7.84
CA GLU A 53 14.52 6.04 7.84
C GLU A 53 14.65 4.99 6.73
N ASP A 54 13.57 4.25 6.43
CA ASP A 54 13.53 3.31 5.31
C ASP A 54 13.69 4.05 3.97
N LEU A 55 12.89 5.10 3.72
CA LEU A 55 13.01 5.89 2.50
C LEU A 55 14.39 6.52 2.34
N GLN A 56 14.91 7.14 3.41
CA GLN A 56 16.25 7.72 3.40
C GLN A 56 17.34 6.68 3.11
N LYS A 57 17.22 5.48 3.69
CA LYS A 57 18.15 4.38 3.41
C LYS A 57 18.10 4.00 1.93
N GLN A 58 16.91 3.71 1.39
CA GLN A 58 16.79 3.27 0.00
C GLN A 58 17.22 4.35 -0.99
N SER A 59 16.93 5.61 -0.70
CA SER A 59 17.30 6.75 -1.56
C SER A 59 18.81 7.00 -1.60
N ARG A 60 19.56 6.63 -0.55
CA ARG A 60 21.03 6.63 -0.59
C ARG A 60 21.61 5.48 -1.39
N LEU A 61 20.93 4.33 -1.40
CA LEU A 61 21.39 3.12 -2.10
C LEU A 61 21.07 3.15 -3.60
N HIS A 62 20.02 3.88 -3.99
CA HIS A 62 19.50 3.88 -5.34
C HIS A 62 19.36 5.30 -5.92
N PRO A 63 19.89 5.55 -7.14
CA PRO A 63 19.96 6.91 -7.70
C PRO A 63 18.63 7.43 -8.25
N THR A 64 17.65 6.56 -8.51
CA THR A 64 16.41 6.92 -9.20
C THR A 64 15.17 6.45 -8.43
N PRO A 65 14.06 7.20 -8.45
CA PRO A 65 12.79 6.78 -7.84
C PRO A 65 12.32 5.38 -8.26
N GLY A 66 12.45 5.05 -9.55
CA GLY A 66 12.06 3.72 -10.07
C GLY A 66 12.88 2.55 -9.51
N LYS A 67 14.03 2.81 -8.89
CA LYS A 67 14.83 1.82 -8.15
C LYS A 67 14.55 1.86 -6.64
N VAL A 68 14.15 3.01 -6.10
CA VAL A 68 13.78 3.16 -4.68
C VAL A 68 12.43 2.51 -4.37
N ILE A 69 11.40 2.81 -5.19
CA ILE A 69 10.02 2.34 -5.00
C ILE A 69 9.89 0.83 -4.74
N PRO A 70 10.52 -0.07 -5.54
CA PRO A 70 10.41 -1.51 -5.30
C PRO A 70 11.05 -1.98 -3.99
N GLU A 71 12.07 -1.27 -3.48
CA GLU A 71 12.83 -1.63 -2.28
C GLU A 71 12.13 -1.23 -0.96
N LEU A 72 11.11 -0.37 -1.05
CA LEU A 72 10.35 0.07 0.12
C LEU A 72 9.44 -1.05 0.62
N LYS A 73 9.48 -1.30 1.93
CA LYS A 73 8.66 -2.34 2.57
C LYS A 73 7.18 -2.04 2.40
N MET A 74 6.32 -3.06 2.36
CA MET A 74 4.86 -2.85 2.36
C MET A 74 4.37 -1.96 3.52
N ALA A 75 5.03 -2.00 4.68
CA ALA A 75 4.69 -1.11 5.79
C ALA A 75 4.90 0.39 5.46
N PHE A 76 5.79 0.73 4.53
CA PHE A 76 5.91 2.07 3.97
C PHE A 76 4.60 2.50 3.32
N TRP A 77 4.16 1.71 2.35
CA TRP A 77 3.01 1.99 1.50
C TRP A 77 1.69 1.97 2.28
N GLU A 78 1.54 1.10 3.29
CA GLU A 78 0.38 1.19 4.20
C GLU A 78 0.34 2.54 4.94
N LYS A 79 1.49 3.04 5.42
CA LYS A 79 1.59 4.30 6.15
C LYS A 79 1.29 5.52 5.28
N MET A 80 1.44 5.41 3.97
CA MET A 80 1.07 6.46 3.02
C MET A 80 -0.42 6.77 3.05
N PHE A 81 -1.26 5.81 3.41
CA PHE A 81 -2.70 6.00 3.55
C PHE A 81 -3.12 6.46 4.95
N THR A 82 -2.29 7.22 5.67
CA THR A 82 -2.66 7.79 6.98
C THR A 82 -3.13 9.24 6.85
N GLN A 83 -3.96 9.70 7.80
CA GLN A 83 -4.54 11.05 7.80
C GLN A 83 -3.51 12.19 7.68
N ARG A 84 -2.26 11.94 8.09
CA ARG A 84 -1.17 12.93 7.99
C ARG A 84 -0.92 13.43 6.56
N HIS A 85 -1.32 12.63 5.57
CA HIS A 85 -1.11 12.89 4.16
C HIS A 85 -2.36 13.48 3.48
N ASP A 86 -3.45 13.69 4.24
CA ASP A 86 -4.73 14.17 3.69
C ASP A 86 -4.58 15.57 3.10
N ALA A 87 -4.12 16.53 3.90
CA ALA A 87 -3.87 17.89 3.45
C ALA A 87 -2.70 18.02 2.47
N ASP A 88 -1.83 17.01 2.42
CA ASP A 88 -0.64 17.02 1.59
C ASP A 88 -0.96 16.63 0.14
N PHE A 89 -1.53 15.44 -0.06
CA PHE A 89 -1.86 14.96 -1.40
C PHE A 89 -3.19 14.20 -1.52
N TRP A 90 -3.74 13.57 -0.47
CA TRP A 90 -4.96 12.77 -0.68
C TRP A 90 -6.20 13.61 -0.98
N ASN A 91 -6.38 14.74 -0.29
CA ASN A 91 -7.54 15.60 -0.52
C ASN A 91 -7.58 16.15 -1.95
N SER A 92 -6.42 16.32 -2.58
CA SER A 92 -6.32 16.89 -3.93
C SER A 92 -6.26 15.83 -5.03
N TYR A 93 -5.61 14.69 -4.78
CA TYR A 93 -5.19 13.78 -5.85
C TYR A 93 -5.72 12.35 -5.72
N LEU A 94 -6.47 11.98 -4.65
CA LEU A 94 -7.00 10.62 -4.52
C LEU A 94 -7.87 10.24 -5.73
N CYS A 95 -8.84 11.09 -6.09
CA CYS A 95 -9.71 10.85 -7.25
C CYS A 95 -8.97 10.99 -8.59
N THR A 96 -7.79 11.61 -8.62
CA THR A 96 -6.95 11.64 -9.83
C THR A 96 -6.27 10.29 -10.04
N VAL A 97 -5.72 9.70 -8.98
CA VAL A 97 -4.98 8.44 -9.07
C VAL A 97 -5.86 7.20 -8.90
N PHE A 98 -7.08 7.35 -8.39
CA PHE A 98 -8.12 6.33 -8.38
C PHE A 98 -9.39 6.92 -9.02
N PRO A 99 -9.44 7.02 -10.36
CA PRO A 99 -10.50 7.74 -11.07
C PRO A 99 -11.88 7.08 -10.99
N ASN A 100 -11.96 5.80 -10.62
CA ASN A 100 -13.21 5.04 -10.60
C ASN A 100 -13.78 4.89 -9.17
N VAL A 101 -13.27 5.63 -8.19
CA VAL A 101 -13.92 5.69 -6.85
C VAL A 101 -15.23 6.46 -6.93
N ASP A 102 -16.17 6.16 -6.04
CA ASP A 102 -17.38 6.97 -5.92
C ASP A 102 -17.03 8.36 -5.36
N SER A 103 -17.07 9.38 -6.23
CA SER A 103 -16.79 10.77 -5.84
C SER A 103 -17.84 11.37 -4.90
N ALA A 104 -18.99 10.73 -4.71
CA ALA A 104 -19.98 11.16 -3.74
C ALA A 104 -19.55 10.81 -2.30
N GLU A 105 -18.69 9.81 -2.12
CA GLU A 105 -18.15 9.46 -0.81
C GLU A 105 -16.96 10.34 -0.41
N PRO A 106 -16.79 10.66 0.88
CA PRO A 106 -15.65 11.44 1.35
C PRO A 106 -14.30 10.78 1.04
N ILE A 107 -13.33 11.57 0.57
CA ILE A 107 -11.95 11.12 0.29
C ILE A 107 -11.32 10.34 1.47
N ARG A 108 -11.60 10.77 2.70
CA ARG A 108 -11.11 10.11 3.92
C ARG A 108 -11.57 8.65 4.02
N ASP A 109 -12.75 8.33 3.53
CA ASP A 109 -13.37 7.01 3.64
C ASP A 109 -12.71 6.07 2.62
N HIS A 110 -12.51 6.53 1.38
CA HIS A 110 -11.67 5.84 0.37
C HIS A 110 -10.24 5.59 0.87
N ARG A 111 -9.58 6.61 1.43
CA ARG A 111 -8.22 6.46 2.00
C ARG A 111 -8.20 5.43 3.13
N ASN A 112 -9.15 5.51 4.07
CA ASN A 112 -9.24 4.55 5.17
C ASN A 112 -9.43 3.12 4.66
N ALA A 113 -10.28 2.95 3.65
CA ALA A 113 -10.56 1.67 3.07
C ALA A 113 -9.35 1.11 2.26
N LEU A 114 -8.63 1.96 1.52
CA LEU A 114 -7.31 1.62 0.92
C LEU A 114 -6.34 1.13 1.98
N ARG A 115 -6.20 1.85 3.10
CA ARG A 115 -5.32 1.47 4.20
C ARG A 115 -5.67 0.10 4.76
N THR A 116 -6.94 -0.12 5.10
CA THR A 116 -7.42 -1.38 5.69
C THR A 116 -7.22 -2.56 4.73
N ARG A 117 -7.53 -2.39 3.44
CA ARG A 117 -7.34 -3.44 2.43
C ARG A 117 -5.85 -3.72 2.21
N TYR A 118 -5.01 -2.70 2.10
CA TYR A 118 -3.57 -2.86 1.96
C TYR A 118 -2.94 -3.55 3.18
N GLU A 119 -3.38 -3.21 4.39
CA GLU A 119 -2.93 -3.86 5.62
C GLU A 119 -3.26 -5.37 5.62
N ARG A 120 -4.48 -5.76 5.22
CA ARG A 120 -4.87 -7.18 5.10
C ARG A 120 -3.94 -7.93 4.16
N VAL A 121 -3.68 -7.38 2.97
CA VAL A 121 -2.74 -7.98 1.99
C VAL A 121 -1.34 -8.08 2.58
N ARG A 122 -0.85 -7.03 3.26
CA ARG A 122 0.47 -7.04 3.90
C ARG A 122 0.58 -8.15 4.96
N ARG A 123 -0.44 -8.33 5.81
CA ARG A 123 -0.45 -9.37 6.85
C ARG A 123 -0.34 -10.76 6.22
N ILE A 124 -1.11 -11.04 5.17
CA ILE A 124 -1.07 -12.34 4.46
C ILE A 124 0.29 -12.53 3.75
N ARG A 125 0.77 -11.53 3.00
CA ARG A 125 2.06 -11.61 2.30
C ARG A 125 3.22 -11.84 3.27
N ASN A 126 3.20 -11.19 4.43
CA ASN A 126 4.22 -11.41 5.46
C ASN A 126 4.23 -12.87 5.96
N ARG A 127 3.07 -13.48 6.21
CA ARG A 127 2.97 -14.90 6.60
C ARG A 127 3.52 -15.82 5.51
N MET A 128 3.14 -15.58 4.26
CA MET A 128 3.64 -16.34 3.11
C MET A 128 5.17 -16.26 2.99
N GLY A 129 5.75 -15.06 3.15
CA GLY A 129 7.20 -14.89 3.12
C GLY A 129 7.93 -15.55 4.29
N HIS A 130 7.24 -15.78 5.41
CA HIS A 130 7.76 -16.55 6.54
C HIS A 130 7.40 -18.04 6.46
N HIS A 131 6.80 -18.50 5.36
CA HIS A 131 6.30 -19.88 5.19
C HIS A 131 5.33 -20.32 6.29
N GLU A 132 4.57 -19.37 6.83
CA GLU A 132 3.60 -19.64 7.87
C GLU A 132 2.19 -19.85 7.30
N PRO A 133 1.35 -20.71 7.91
CA PRO A 133 -0.01 -20.96 7.41
C PRO A 133 -0.89 -19.70 7.41
N ILE A 134 -1.76 -19.62 6.39
CA ILE A 134 -2.80 -18.59 6.21
C ILE A 134 -4.21 -19.19 6.07
N SER A 135 -4.35 -20.51 6.27
CA SER A 135 -5.62 -21.25 6.14
C SER A 135 -6.55 -21.12 7.35
N ASP A 136 -6.06 -20.57 8.46
CA ASP A 136 -6.88 -20.33 9.66
C ASP A 136 -7.87 -19.19 9.39
N THR A 137 -9.11 -19.57 9.09
CA THR A 137 -10.21 -18.66 8.76
C THR A 137 -10.64 -17.78 9.93
N SER A 138 -10.30 -18.13 11.17
CA SER A 138 -10.54 -17.25 12.33
C SER A 138 -9.59 -16.05 12.37
N ARG A 139 -8.45 -16.17 11.68
CA ARG A 139 -7.39 -15.15 11.64
C ARG A 139 -7.28 -14.44 10.30
N PHE A 140 -7.57 -15.15 9.21
CA PHE A 140 -7.42 -14.65 7.85
C PHE A 140 -8.68 -14.92 7.04
N ASP A 141 -9.35 -13.84 6.66
CA ASP A 141 -10.42 -13.90 5.67
C ASP A 141 -9.82 -13.68 4.26
N LEU A 142 -9.49 -14.80 3.61
CA LEU A 142 -8.87 -14.79 2.28
C LEU A 142 -9.84 -14.33 1.19
N SER A 143 -11.14 -14.61 1.35
CA SER A 143 -12.19 -14.15 0.43
C SER A 143 -12.31 -12.64 0.51
N GLN A 144 -12.41 -12.09 1.71
CA GLN A 144 -12.46 -10.65 1.93
C GLN A 144 -11.17 -9.93 1.50
N CYS A 145 -10.02 -10.59 1.64
CA CYS A 145 -8.75 -10.07 1.12
C CYS A 145 -8.78 -9.97 -0.40
N TYR A 146 -9.20 -11.05 -1.08
CA TYR A 146 -9.35 -11.08 -2.54
C TYR A 146 -10.33 -10.00 -3.02
N THR A 147 -11.55 -9.97 -2.48
CA THR A 147 -12.57 -8.99 -2.87
C THR A 147 -12.08 -7.56 -2.66
N GLY A 148 -11.40 -7.29 -1.54
CA GLY A 148 -10.80 -5.99 -1.29
C GLY A 148 -9.69 -5.64 -2.29
N MET A 149 -8.86 -6.60 -2.69
CA MET A 149 -7.86 -6.36 -3.72
C MET A 149 -8.51 -6.01 -5.06
N MET A 150 -9.52 -6.76 -5.49
CA MET A 150 -10.23 -6.53 -6.75
C MET A 150 -10.94 -5.18 -6.76
N GLU A 151 -11.56 -4.79 -5.65
CA GLU A 151 -12.19 -3.48 -5.51
C GLU A 151 -11.18 -2.32 -5.65
N VAL A 152 -10.02 -2.40 -5.01
CA VAL A 152 -8.98 -1.36 -5.17
C VAL A 152 -8.41 -1.34 -6.60
N LEU A 153 -8.30 -2.51 -7.24
CA LEU A 153 -7.89 -2.57 -8.63
C LEU A 153 -8.93 -1.89 -9.54
N SER A 154 -10.22 -2.11 -9.30
CA SER A 154 -11.29 -1.47 -10.09
C SER A 154 -11.31 0.04 -9.89
N TRP A 155 -11.02 0.53 -8.68
CA TRP A 155 -10.85 1.96 -8.38
C TRP A 155 -9.74 2.61 -9.21
N ARG A 156 -8.64 1.88 -9.49
CA ARG A 156 -7.56 2.37 -10.34
C ARG A 156 -7.88 2.23 -11.83
N SER A 157 -8.32 1.05 -12.26
CA SER A 157 -8.53 0.74 -13.68
C SER A 157 -9.43 -0.47 -13.83
N SER A 158 -10.54 -0.28 -14.56
CA SER A 158 -11.45 -1.36 -14.94
C SER A 158 -10.76 -2.41 -15.83
N GLU A 159 -9.80 -1.99 -16.66
CA GLU A 159 -9.02 -2.88 -17.53
C GLU A 159 -8.09 -3.78 -16.72
N ILE A 160 -7.34 -3.23 -15.75
CA ILE A 160 -6.47 -4.03 -14.86
C ILE A 160 -7.32 -5.00 -14.02
N HIS A 161 -8.47 -4.54 -13.52
CA HIS A 161 -9.40 -5.38 -12.78
C HIS A 161 -9.89 -6.57 -13.64
N ALA A 162 -10.36 -6.31 -14.86
CA ALA A 162 -10.83 -7.34 -15.78
C ALA A 162 -9.72 -8.34 -16.15
N TRP A 163 -8.52 -7.84 -16.44
CA TRP A 163 -7.38 -8.70 -16.74
C TRP A 163 -6.99 -9.59 -15.56
N VAL A 164 -6.93 -9.06 -14.33
CA VAL A 164 -6.63 -9.87 -13.14
C VAL A 164 -7.71 -10.93 -12.90
N ALA A 165 -8.99 -10.59 -13.10
CA ALA A 165 -10.09 -11.54 -12.95
C ALA A 165 -10.02 -12.71 -13.95
N ASP A 166 -9.46 -12.49 -15.14
CA ASP A 166 -9.31 -13.51 -16.18
C ASP A 166 -8.15 -14.49 -15.90
N VAL A 167 -7.06 -14.00 -15.30
CA VAL A 167 -5.82 -14.80 -15.13
C VAL A 167 -5.65 -15.41 -13.73
N GLU A 168 -6.49 -15.03 -12.77
CA GLU A 168 -6.39 -15.50 -11.40
C GLU A 168 -7.09 -16.85 -11.16
N ASN A 169 -6.60 -17.62 -10.18
CA ASN A 169 -7.18 -18.91 -9.78
C ASN A 169 -7.53 -18.98 -8.28
N VAL A 170 -7.47 -17.85 -7.59
CA VAL A 170 -7.72 -17.72 -6.14
C VAL A 170 -9.15 -18.12 -5.83
N GLN A 171 -10.14 -17.65 -6.59
CA GLN A 171 -11.55 -18.01 -6.35
C GLN A 171 -11.77 -19.52 -6.45
N GLU A 172 -11.22 -20.15 -7.50
CA GLU A 172 -11.31 -21.59 -7.70
C GLU A 172 -10.65 -22.36 -6.55
N VAL A 173 -9.46 -21.93 -6.12
CA VAL A 173 -8.72 -22.57 -5.02
C VAL A 173 -9.43 -22.39 -3.68
N LEU A 174 -10.04 -21.24 -3.40
CA LEU A 174 -10.78 -21.00 -2.16
C LEU A 174 -12.03 -21.88 -2.04
N LEU A 175 -12.67 -22.22 -3.17
CA LEU A 175 -13.82 -23.13 -3.20
C LEU A 175 -13.42 -24.59 -2.95
N ARG A 176 -12.18 -24.96 -3.26
CA ARG A 176 -11.64 -26.29 -2.98
C ARG A 176 -11.32 -26.37 -1.48
N ARG A 177 -12.19 -27.04 -0.70
CA ARG A 177 -11.91 -27.30 0.72
C ARG A 177 -10.53 -27.96 0.88
N PRO A 178 -9.73 -27.58 1.90
CA PRO A 178 -8.47 -28.26 2.17
C PRO A 178 -8.73 -29.76 2.37
N ARG A 179 -7.96 -30.61 1.68
CA ARG A 179 -7.91 -32.04 1.97
C ARG A 179 -7.11 -32.29 3.24
#